data_AF-A0A922WPX4-F1
#
_entry.id   AF-A0A922WPX4-F1
#
_cell.length_a   1.000
_cell.length_b   1.000
_cell.length_c   1.000
_cell.angle_alpha   90.00
_cell.angle_beta   90.00
_cell.angle_gamma   90.00
#
_symmetry.space_group_name_H-M   'P 1'
#
loop_
_entity.id
_entity.type
_entity.pdbx_description
1 polymer ?
#
loop_
_entity_poly.entity_id
_entity_poly.type
_entity_poly.pdbx_seq_one_letter_code
_entity_poly.pdbx_strand_id
1 'polypeptide(L)'
;MLANVAWLPLYFVAAQFDWNGQDQIQFWQVYFVTTPHRWVTLGLVFLDSRRFHGQRWLFSGLAAGVVLLCLGVQLTTGQLTCLLAIDYLWNAWHFSAQHHGIYRVYDRMSAVSSVGTAALLEKWLLRGYLLYVIFRVAGTTWADPDIDQWFAALDIVAFLLPCGLIARELFKSGTHPSGRTFYLLSVLALYSTLLWVVHTRQLSLVLLLTTLSALFHATEYLAIVSWSVDKRSKVPGQQTGILGWLAPRWGYALAVYVVILGSAGWMIEQGWFELWLLINVIVAFLHYAYDGLIWRQGGGQSTTASSGLAGVSP
;
A
#
# COMPACT_ATOMS: atom_id res chain seq x y z
N MET A 1 9.70 8.64 9.63
CA MET A 1 9.34 10.07 9.70
C MET A 1 9.54 10.75 8.35
N LEU A 2 10.74 10.77 7.76
CA LEU A 2 10.95 11.39 6.43
C LEU A 2 10.11 10.76 5.31
N ALA A 3 9.99 9.43 5.26
CA ALA A 3 9.12 8.75 4.29
C ALA A 3 7.66 9.26 4.36
N ASN A 4 7.20 9.57 5.59
CA ASN A 4 5.82 9.94 5.85
C ASN A 4 5.49 11.35 5.35
N VAL A 5 6.44 12.17 4.88
CA VAL A 5 6.17 13.51 4.32
C VAL A 5 6.80 13.68 2.93
N ALA A 6 7.35 12.62 2.36
CA ALA A 6 8.09 12.65 1.10
C ALA A 6 7.22 13.12 -0.09
N TRP A 7 5.90 13.00 0.00
CA TRP A 7 4.99 13.46 -1.05
C TRP A 7 5.01 14.98 -1.26
N LEU A 8 5.31 15.78 -0.23
CA LEU A 8 5.40 17.24 -0.33
C LEU A 8 6.55 17.73 -1.23
N PRO A 9 7.83 17.37 -0.98
CA PRO A 9 8.91 17.76 -1.89
C PRO A 9 8.73 17.13 -3.28
N LEU A 10 8.21 15.90 -3.36
CA LEU A 10 7.91 15.27 -4.65
C LEU A 10 6.84 16.04 -5.42
N TYR A 11 5.83 16.59 -4.75
CA TYR A 11 4.83 17.48 -5.36
C TYR A 11 5.49 18.71 -5.97
N PHE A 12 6.36 19.41 -5.24
CA PHE A 12 7.03 20.60 -5.77
C PHE A 12 7.94 20.30 -6.95
N VAL A 13 8.65 19.16 -6.91
CA VAL A 13 9.46 18.70 -8.05
C VAL A 13 8.56 18.38 -9.25
N ALA A 14 7.51 17.60 -9.03
CA ALA A 14 6.63 17.17 -10.11
C ALA A 14 5.80 18.30 -10.72
N ALA A 15 5.43 19.32 -9.94
CA ALA A 15 4.72 20.51 -10.41
C ALA A 15 5.57 21.40 -11.34
N GLN A 16 6.89 21.21 -11.39
CA GLN A 16 7.76 21.90 -12.35
C GLN A 16 7.75 21.24 -13.74
N PHE A 17 7.21 20.03 -13.86
CA PHE A 17 7.08 19.33 -15.14
C PHE A 17 5.66 19.51 -15.69
N ASP A 18 5.53 19.77 -16.98
CA ASP A 18 4.23 19.88 -17.65
C ASP A 18 3.70 18.48 -17.98
N TRP A 19 2.69 18.03 -17.23
CA TRP A 19 2.08 16.70 -17.37
C TRP A 19 0.80 16.69 -18.23
N ASN A 20 0.45 17.80 -18.90
CA ASN A 20 -0.85 18.01 -19.55
C ASN A 20 -1.05 17.23 -20.88
N GLY A 21 -0.55 16.00 -21.00
CA GLY A 21 -0.33 15.36 -22.29
C GLY A 21 -1.20 14.16 -22.72
N GLN A 22 -1.66 13.24 -21.84
CA GLN A 22 -2.31 12.00 -22.32
C GLN A 22 -3.32 11.38 -21.31
N ASP A 23 -4.61 11.30 -21.69
CA ASP A 23 -5.70 11.35 -20.70
C ASP A 23 -6.32 10.02 -20.20
N GLN A 24 -6.02 8.84 -20.75
CA GLN A 24 -6.63 7.59 -20.25
C GLN A 24 -5.69 6.38 -20.19
N ILE A 25 -4.81 6.23 -21.19
CA ILE A 25 -3.78 5.19 -21.19
C ILE A 25 -2.80 5.41 -20.02
N GLN A 26 -2.56 6.66 -19.62
CA GLN A 26 -1.73 7.00 -18.47
C GLN A 26 -2.27 6.51 -17.13
N PHE A 27 -3.59 6.44 -16.89
CA PHE A 27 -4.07 6.07 -15.55
C PHE A 27 -3.70 4.64 -15.19
N TRP A 28 -3.97 3.67 -16.07
CA TRP A 28 -3.65 2.26 -15.82
C TRP A 28 -2.15 1.98 -15.87
N GLN A 29 -1.43 2.68 -16.75
CA GLN A 29 0.03 2.65 -16.79
C GLN A 29 0.63 3.16 -15.49
N VAL A 30 0.23 4.34 -15.04
CA VAL A 30 0.62 4.91 -13.76
C VAL A 30 0.21 3.96 -12.64
N TYR A 31 -1.00 3.41 -12.64
CA TYR A 31 -1.48 2.49 -11.60
C TYR A 31 -0.57 1.26 -11.43
N PHE A 32 -0.16 0.62 -12.53
CA PHE A 32 0.71 -0.57 -12.45
C PHE A 32 2.19 -0.22 -12.28
N VAL A 33 2.68 0.84 -12.92
CA VAL A 33 4.08 1.30 -12.79
C VAL A 33 4.35 1.88 -11.40
N THR A 34 3.37 2.53 -10.78
CA THR A 34 3.50 3.15 -9.46
C THR A 34 3.28 2.20 -8.29
N THR A 35 3.06 0.91 -8.55
CA THR A 35 2.98 -0.12 -7.51
C THR A 35 4.21 -1.07 -7.52
N PRO A 36 5.45 -0.53 -7.52
CA PRO A 36 6.67 -1.34 -7.57
C PRO A 36 6.77 -2.29 -6.37
N HIS A 37 6.16 -1.91 -5.24
CA HIS A 37 6.13 -2.73 -4.03
C HIS A 37 5.47 -4.10 -4.25
N ARG A 38 4.51 -4.23 -5.19
CA ARG A 38 3.83 -5.51 -5.48
C ARG A 38 4.84 -6.58 -5.86
N TRP A 39 5.74 -6.25 -6.78
CA TRP A 39 6.81 -7.15 -7.22
C TRP A 39 7.91 -7.32 -6.18
N VAL A 40 8.21 -6.28 -5.40
CA VAL A 40 9.14 -6.41 -4.26
C VAL A 40 8.64 -7.47 -3.29
N THR A 41 7.34 -7.58 -3.02
CA THR A 41 6.78 -8.66 -2.18
C THR A 41 7.07 -10.05 -2.72
N LEU A 42 7.00 -10.25 -4.04
CA LEU A 42 7.38 -11.53 -4.65
C LEU A 42 8.87 -11.80 -4.38
N GLY A 43 9.73 -10.79 -4.58
CA GLY A 43 11.15 -10.86 -4.22
C GLY A 43 11.36 -11.22 -2.75
N LEU A 44 10.59 -10.62 -1.83
CA LEU A 44 10.66 -10.93 -0.40
C LEU A 44 10.29 -12.38 -0.07
N VAL A 45 9.32 -12.98 -0.78
CA VAL A 45 8.97 -14.39 -0.58
C VAL A 45 10.05 -15.30 -1.12
N PHE A 46 10.46 -15.10 -2.38
CA PHE A 46 11.34 -16.05 -3.06
C PHE A 46 12.82 -15.92 -2.67
N LEU A 47 13.26 -14.72 -2.25
CA LEU A 47 14.64 -14.49 -1.80
C LEU A 47 14.84 -14.74 -0.30
N ASP A 48 13.75 -14.89 0.48
CA ASP A 48 13.82 -15.38 1.87
C ASP A 48 13.79 -16.92 1.87
N SER A 49 14.95 -17.53 1.60
CA SER A 49 15.07 -18.98 1.43
C SER A 49 14.47 -19.77 2.60
N ARG A 50 14.61 -19.32 3.85
CA ARG A 50 14.03 -20.03 5.01
C ARG A 50 12.50 -20.00 4.97
N ARG A 51 11.91 -18.81 4.77
CA ARG A 51 10.46 -18.67 4.72
C ARG A 51 9.87 -19.44 3.56
N PHE A 52 10.49 -19.36 2.38
CA PHE A 52 10.05 -20.11 1.21
C PHE A 52 10.10 -21.62 1.44
N HIS A 53 11.22 -22.17 1.92
CA HIS A 53 11.35 -23.63 2.11
C HIS A 53 10.39 -24.19 3.17
N GLY A 54 10.07 -23.40 4.21
CA GLY A 54 9.12 -23.80 5.25
C GLY A 54 7.67 -23.95 4.74
N GLN A 55 7.30 -23.24 3.67
CA GLN A 55 5.93 -23.20 3.13
C GLN A 55 5.89 -23.31 1.60
N ARG A 56 6.88 -23.98 1.00
CA ARG A 56 7.09 -24.00 -0.46
C ARG A 56 5.84 -24.42 -1.24
N TRP A 57 5.13 -25.42 -0.73
CA TRP A 57 3.92 -25.93 -1.37
C TRP A 57 2.76 -24.93 -1.32
N LEU A 58 2.63 -24.18 -0.22
CA LEU A 58 1.61 -23.14 -0.11
C LEU A 58 1.91 -22.00 -1.09
N PHE A 59 3.15 -21.50 -1.11
CA PHE A 59 3.53 -20.41 -2.01
C PHE A 59 3.43 -20.84 -3.49
N SER A 60 4.03 -21.97 -3.86
CA SER A 60 3.97 -22.47 -5.24
C SER A 60 2.55 -22.85 -5.66
N GLY A 61 1.74 -23.42 -4.76
CA GLY A 61 0.34 -23.75 -5.02
C GLY A 61 -0.52 -22.50 -5.26
N LEU A 62 -0.32 -21.45 -4.45
CA LEU A 62 -0.98 -20.15 -4.67
C LEU A 62 -0.54 -19.51 -5.99
N ALA A 63 0.76 -19.53 -6.31
CA ALA A 63 1.26 -19.05 -7.60
C ALA A 63 0.60 -19.76 -8.77
N ALA A 64 0.61 -21.10 -8.77
CA ALA A 64 0.00 -21.89 -9.82
C ALA A 64 -1.51 -21.62 -9.92
N GLY A 65 -2.22 -21.57 -8.79
CA GLY A 65 -3.65 -21.29 -8.75
C GLY A 65 -4.02 -19.92 -9.31
N VAL A 66 -3.31 -18.86 -8.93
CA VAL A 66 -3.55 -17.50 -9.43
C VAL A 66 -3.25 -17.41 -10.92
N VAL A 67 -2.14 -17.99 -11.38
CA VAL A 67 -1.77 -18.00 -12.80
C VAL A 67 -2.83 -18.72 -13.63
N LEU A 68 -3.26 -19.93 -13.20
CA LEU A 68 -4.28 -20.70 -13.89
C LEU A 68 -5.63 -19.99 -13.91
N LEU A 69 -6.01 -19.31 -12.82
CA LEU A 69 -7.24 -18.52 -12.77
C LEU A 69 -7.20 -17.36 -13.77
N CYS A 70 -6.11 -16.57 -13.77
CA CYS A 70 -6.00 -15.40 -14.64
C CYS A 70 -5.95 -15.81 -16.13
N LEU A 71 -5.15 -16.83 -16.46
CA LEU A 71 -5.10 -17.38 -17.80
C LEU A 71 -6.43 -18.00 -18.21
N GLY A 72 -7.08 -18.74 -17.31
CA GLY A 72 -8.39 -19.35 -17.57
C GLY A 72 -9.45 -18.30 -17.92
N VAL A 73 -9.52 -17.20 -17.16
CA VAL A 73 -10.42 -16.08 -17.49
C VAL A 73 -10.04 -15.46 -18.84
N GLN A 74 -8.77 -15.11 -19.06
CA GLN A 74 -8.36 -14.48 -20.32
C GLN A 74 -8.64 -15.36 -21.54
N LEU A 75 -8.35 -16.66 -21.47
CA LEU A 75 -8.57 -17.60 -22.58
C LEU A 75 -10.05 -17.87 -22.85
N THR A 76 -10.90 -17.80 -21.83
CA THR A 76 -12.35 -18.09 -21.98
C THR A 76 -13.17 -16.87 -22.36
N THR A 77 -12.81 -15.67 -21.87
CA THR A 77 -13.57 -14.44 -22.12
C THR A 77 -12.92 -13.50 -23.13
N GLY A 78 -11.62 -13.68 -23.40
CA GLY A 78 -10.82 -12.73 -24.19
C GLY A 78 -10.60 -11.38 -23.50
N GLN A 79 -10.99 -11.21 -22.23
CA GLN A 79 -10.96 -9.92 -21.54
C GLN A 79 -10.46 -10.03 -20.10
N LEU A 80 -9.70 -9.03 -19.65
CA LEU A 80 -9.18 -8.91 -18.28
C LEU A 80 -10.00 -7.97 -17.40
N THR A 81 -11.01 -7.28 -17.94
CA THR A 81 -11.75 -6.20 -17.28
C THR A 81 -12.32 -6.60 -15.91
N CYS A 82 -12.89 -7.80 -15.80
CA CYS A 82 -13.42 -8.29 -14.52
C CYS A 82 -12.31 -8.49 -13.48
N LEU A 83 -11.17 -9.06 -13.87
CA LEU A 83 -10.03 -9.23 -12.98
C LEU A 83 -9.42 -7.89 -12.57
N LEU A 84 -9.36 -6.92 -13.48
CA LEU A 84 -8.91 -5.55 -13.19
C LEU A 84 -9.85 -4.83 -12.22
N ALA A 85 -11.17 -5.01 -12.35
CA ALA A 85 -12.12 -4.46 -11.41
C ALA A 85 -11.96 -5.08 -10.01
N ILE A 86 -11.76 -6.40 -9.93
CA ILE A 86 -11.47 -7.09 -8.67
C ILE A 86 -10.13 -6.61 -8.08
N ASP A 87 -9.08 -6.50 -8.91
CA ASP A 87 -7.78 -5.96 -8.51
C ASP A 87 -7.94 -4.56 -7.91
N TYR A 88 -8.68 -3.67 -8.60
CA TYR A 88 -8.89 -2.31 -8.14
C TYR A 88 -9.60 -2.25 -6.77
N LEU A 89 -10.72 -2.99 -6.62
CA LEU A 89 -11.46 -3.07 -5.36
C LEU A 89 -10.59 -3.61 -4.22
N TRP A 90 -9.87 -4.70 -4.49
CA TRP A 90 -9.02 -5.32 -3.51
C TRP A 90 -7.82 -4.45 -3.17
N ASN A 91 -7.24 -3.76 -4.14
CA ASN A 91 -6.16 -2.81 -3.93
C ASN A 91 -6.60 -1.68 -3.01
N ALA A 92 -7.77 -1.08 -3.26
CA ALA A 92 -8.30 -0.01 -2.43
C ALA A 92 -8.47 -0.48 -0.97
N TRP A 93 -9.03 -1.68 -0.79
CA TRP A 93 -9.17 -2.31 0.52
C TRP A 93 -7.81 -2.59 1.18
N HIS A 94 -6.89 -3.23 0.46
CA HIS A 94 -5.57 -3.60 0.94
C HIS A 94 -4.77 -2.36 1.36
N PHE A 95 -4.77 -1.33 0.51
CA PHE A 95 -4.10 -0.06 0.71
C PHE A 95 -4.64 0.67 1.96
N SER A 96 -5.96 0.81 2.07
CA SER A 96 -6.57 1.42 3.28
C SER A 96 -6.27 0.61 4.54
N ALA A 97 -6.23 -0.72 4.43
CA ALA A 97 -5.92 -1.62 5.52
C ALA A 97 -4.47 -1.49 5.99
N GLN A 98 -3.51 -1.35 5.06
CA GLN A 98 -2.10 -1.15 5.32
C GLN A 98 -1.82 0.21 5.98
N HIS A 99 -2.41 1.31 5.50
CA HIS A 99 -2.22 2.62 6.14
C HIS A 99 -2.68 2.63 7.58
N HIS A 100 -3.82 2.00 7.87
CA HIS A 100 -4.26 1.79 9.24
C HIS A 100 -3.33 0.84 10.03
N GLY A 101 -2.81 -0.20 9.39
CA GLY A 101 -1.82 -1.10 10.01
C GLY A 101 -0.57 -0.35 10.46
N ILE A 102 -0.06 0.55 9.63
CA ILE A 102 1.12 1.37 9.89
C ILE A 102 0.82 2.44 10.95
N TYR A 103 -0.36 3.05 10.89
CA TYR A 103 -0.86 3.90 11.98
C TYR A 103 -0.80 3.18 13.33
N ARG A 104 -1.22 1.90 13.37
CA ARG A 104 -1.18 1.06 14.57
C ARG A 104 0.23 0.67 15.00
N VAL A 105 1.18 0.55 14.09
CA VAL A 105 2.60 0.35 14.44
C VAL A 105 3.10 1.57 15.21
N TYR A 106 2.85 2.78 14.72
CA TYR A 106 3.21 4.02 15.44
C TYR A 106 2.44 4.17 16.76
N ASP A 107 1.16 3.81 16.80
CA ASP A 107 0.35 3.83 18.03
C ASP A 107 0.92 2.92 19.13
N ARG A 108 1.42 1.73 18.77
CA ARG A 108 2.06 0.80 19.71
C ARG A 108 3.45 1.27 20.18
N MET A 109 4.11 2.10 19.40
CA MET A 109 5.38 2.73 19.79
C MET A 109 5.15 3.98 20.66
N SER A 110 3.94 4.52 20.69
CA SER A 110 3.57 5.66 21.52
C SER A 110 3.23 5.22 22.95
N ALA A 111 3.49 6.09 23.93
CA ALA A 111 3.18 5.82 25.33
C ALA A 111 1.66 5.69 25.61
N VAL A 112 0.82 6.25 24.73
CA VAL A 112 -0.64 6.29 24.90
C VAL A 112 -1.31 5.57 23.72
N SER A 113 -1.50 4.25 23.82
CA SER A 113 -2.15 3.46 22.77
C SER A 113 -3.68 3.54 22.82
N SER A 114 -4.36 3.46 21.67
CA SER A 114 -5.83 3.38 21.62
C SER A 114 -6.27 1.93 21.91
N VAL A 115 -7.23 1.75 22.82
CA VAL A 115 -7.78 0.43 23.20
C VAL A 115 -9.30 0.43 23.06
N GLY A 116 -9.89 -0.75 22.80
CA GLY A 116 -11.34 -0.96 22.80
C GLY A 116 -12.08 -0.33 21.62
N THR A 117 -13.29 0.15 21.87
CA THR A 117 -14.22 0.73 20.87
C THR A 117 -13.62 1.92 20.13
N ALA A 118 -12.82 2.73 20.83
CA ALA A 118 -12.17 3.89 20.29
C ALA A 118 -11.18 3.51 19.16
N ALA A 119 -10.45 2.40 19.32
CA ALA A 119 -9.53 1.90 18.30
C ALA A 119 -10.26 1.28 17.10
N LEU A 120 -11.41 0.63 17.32
CA LEU A 120 -12.26 0.13 16.25
C LEU A 120 -12.85 1.27 15.42
N LEU A 121 -13.30 2.34 16.07
CA LEU A 121 -13.80 3.53 15.38
C LEU A 121 -12.71 4.19 14.54
N GLU A 122 -11.51 4.42 15.10
CA GLU A 122 -10.35 4.94 14.35
C GLU A 122 -10.06 4.10 13.10
N LYS A 123 -10.08 2.77 13.26
CA LYS A 123 -9.85 1.83 12.16
C LYS A 123 -10.83 2.04 11.01
N TRP A 124 -12.12 2.06 11.32
CA TRP A 124 -13.15 2.14 10.30
C TRP A 124 -13.28 3.54 9.70
N LEU A 125 -13.09 4.60 10.49
CA LEU A 125 -13.07 5.97 9.98
C LEU A 125 -11.90 6.19 9.02
N LEU A 126 -10.68 5.82 9.41
CA LEU A 126 -9.51 5.99 8.55
C LEU A 126 -9.65 5.15 7.27
N ARG A 127 -10.03 3.87 7.38
CA ARG A 127 -10.20 3.01 6.20
C ARG A 127 -11.32 3.49 5.29
N GLY A 128 -12.48 3.82 5.87
CA GLY A 128 -13.64 4.30 5.13
C GLY A 128 -13.34 5.59 4.38
N TYR A 129 -12.64 6.53 5.04
CA TYR A 129 -12.20 7.76 4.39
C TYR A 129 -11.25 7.49 3.22
N LEU A 130 -10.20 6.69 3.41
CA LEU A 130 -9.25 6.37 2.33
C LEU A 130 -9.94 5.63 1.17
N LEU A 131 -10.83 4.67 1.47
CA LEU A 131 -11.62 3.95 0.46
C LEU A 131 -12.52 4.90 -0.31
N TYR A 132 -13.22 5.80 0.38
CA TYR A 132 -14.07 6.80 -0.25
C TYR A 132 -13.27 7.62 -1.25
N VAL A 133 -12.13 8.17 -0.83
CA VAL A 133 -11.28 9.00 -1.69
C VAL A 133 -10.74 8.21 -2.88
N ILE A 134 -10.29 6.96 -2.70
CA ILE A 134 -9.83 6.10 -3.80
C ILE A 134 -10.96 5.86 -4.81
N PHE A 135 -12.15 5.47 -4.35
CA PHE A 135 -13.29 5.30 -5.25
C PHE A 135 -13.73 6.59 -5.91
N ARG A 136 -13.66 7.72 -5.20
CA ARG A 136 -13.97 9.03 -5.74
C ARG A 136 -13.00 9.42 -6.86
N VAL A 137 -11.71 9.07 -6.75
CA VAL A 137 -10.74 9.20 -7.86
C VAL A 137 -11.10 8.31 -9.04
N ALA A 138 -11.38 7.02 -8.83
CA ALA A 138 -11.83 6.19 -9.96
C ALA A 138 -13.10 6.74 -10.61
N GLY A 139 -14.01 7.28 -9.81
CA GLY A 139 -15.25 7.90 -10.26
C GLY A 139 -15.04 9.08 -11.22
N THR A 140 -13.88 9.74 -11.23
CA THR A 140 -13.61 10.80 -12.22
C THR A 140 -13.51 10.28 -13.64
N THR A 141 -13.32 8.96 -13.82
CA THR A 141 -13.33 8.30 -15.12
C THR A 141 -14.74 7.92 -15.58
N TRP A 142 -15.76 8.07 -14.73
CA TRP A 142 -17.14 7.75 -15.07
C TRP A 142 -17.82 8.98 -15.68
N ALA A 143 -18.43 8.82 -16.85
CA ALA A 143 -19.03 9.92 -17.61
C ALA A 143 -20.48 10.25 -17.21
N ASP A 144 -20.89 9.96 -15.96
CA ASP A 144 -22.27 10.15 -15.49
C ASP A 144 -22.39 11.41 -14.60
N PRO A 145 -23.07 12.48 -15.08
CA PRO A 145 -23.21 13.73 -14.35
C PRO A 145 -24.03 13.62 -13.07
N ASP A 146 -25.05 12.74 -13.04
CA ASP A 146 -25.95 12.61 -11.90
C ASP A 146 -25.20 11.96 -10.73
N ILE A 147 -24.43 10.90 -11.04
CA ILE A 147 -23.57 10.22 -10.07
C ILE A 147 -22.52 11.19 -9.50
N ASP A 148 -21.91 12.03 -10.34
CA ASP A 148 -20.93 13.01 -9.89
C ASP A 148 -21.51 14.06 -8.94
N GLN A 149 -22.76 14.51 -9.17
CA GLN A 149 -23.45 15.45 -8.28
C GLN A 149 -23.68 14.85 -6.89
N TRP A 150 -24.12 13.59 -6.81
CA TRP A 150 -24.29 12.89 -5.53
C TRP A 150 -22.96 12.76 -4.78
N PHE A 151 -21.88 12.43 -5.49
CA PHE A 151 -20.55 12.37 -4.87
C PHE A 151 -20.05 13.75 -4.41
N ALA A 152 -20.30 14.82 -5.16
CA ALA A 152 -19.90 16.17 -4.75
C ALA A 152 -20.53 16.58 -3.41
N ALA A 153 -21.78 16.19 -3.16
CA ALA A 153 -22.43 16.40 -1.86
C ALA A 153 -21.79 15.55 -0.75
N LEU A 154 -21.45 14.30 -1.04
CA LEU A 154 -20.76 13.39 -0.11
C LEU A 154 -19.33 13.85 0.20
N ASP A 155 -18.64 14.50 -0.75
CA ASP A 155 -17.27 15.01 -0.57
C ASP A 155 -17.21 15.97 0.63
N ILE A 156 -18.23 16.84 0.78
CA ILE A 156 -18.34 17.81 1.89
C ILE A 156 -18.38 17.07 3.24
N VAL A 157 -19.18 16.01 3.33
CA VAL A 157 -19.27 15.19 4.54
C VAL A 157 -17.96 14.44 4.78
N ALA A 158 -17.34 13.91 3.72
CA ALA A 158 -16.08 13.19 3.79
C ALA A 158 -14.94 14.08 4.31
N PHE A 159 -14.93 15.40 4.02
CA PHE A 159 -13.97 16.35 4.59
C PHE A 159 -14.07 16.54 6.11
N LEU A 160 -15.21 16.22 6.72
CA LEU A 160 -15.35 16.29 8.18
C LEU A 160 -14.61 15.15 8.89
N LEU A 161 -14.44 14.00 8.23
CA LEU A 161 -13.77 12.82 8.79
C LEU A 161 -12.29 13.06 9.16
N PRO A 162 -11.43 13.61 8.28
CA PRO A 162 -10.04 13.90 8.64
C PRO A 162 -9.97 14.92 9.78
N CYS A 163 -10.83 15.96 9.78
CA CYS A 163 -10.88 16.93 10.87
C CYS A 163 -11.18 16.27 12.23
N GLY A 164 -12.15 15.35 12.29
CA GLY A 164 -12.48 14.62 13.50
C GLY A 164 -11.34 13.70 13.97
N LEU A 165 -10.67 13.00 13.05
CA LEU A 165 -9.51 12.16 13.37
C LEU A 165 -8.33 12.98 13.89
N ILE A 166 -8.04 14.14 13.27
CA ILE A 166 -6.97 15.05 13.68
C ILE A 166 -7.27 15.68 15.04
N ALA A 167 -8.48 16.22 15.24
CA ALA A 167 -8.86 16.81 16.52
C ALA A 167 -8.68 15.81 17.66
N ARG A 168 -9.19 14.58 17.47
CA ARG A 168 -9.02 13.48 18.44
C ARG A 168 -7.54 13.15 18.69
N GLU A 169 -6.73 13.07 17.65
CA GLU A 169 -5.29 12.80 17.77
C GLU A 169 -4.56 13.88 18.57
N LEU A 170 -4.88 15.15 18.32
CA LEU A 170 -4.29 16.29 19.02
C LEU A 170 -4.73 16.33 20.49
N PHE A 171 -6.02 16.11 20.78
CA PHE A 171 -6.50 16.00 22.15
C PHE A 171 -5.82 14.86 22.92
N LYS A 172 -5.55 13.74 22.24
CA LYS A 172 -4.89 12.58 22.85
C LYS A 172 -3.39 12.77 23.05
N SER A 173 -2.71 13.37 22.08
CA SER A 173 -1.25 13.55 22.10
C SER A 173 -0.80 14.69 23.01
N GLY A 174 -1.72 15.60 23.36
CA GLY A 174 -1.41 16.77 24.18
C GLY A 174 -0.37 17.66 23.51
N THR A 175 0.64 18.08 24.26
CA THR A 175 1.68 19.04 23.80
C THR A 175 2.85 18.39 23.07
N HIS A 176 2.94 17.05 23.04
CA HIS A 176 4.09 16.34 22.46
C HIS A 176 3.65 15.51 21.24
N PRO A 177 3.70 16.07 20.02
CA PRO A 177 3.32 15.35 18.82
C PRO A 177 4.24 14.15 18.61
N SER A 178 3.65 12.98 18.47
CA SER A 178 4.39 11.72 18.29
C SER A 178 4.53 11.39 16.80
N GLY A 179 5.36 10.40 16.46
CA GLY A 179 5.47 9.90 15.07
C GLY A 179 4.13 9.45 14.48
N ARG A 180 3.20 8.99 15.34
CA ARG A 180 1.81 8.68 14.97
C ARG A 180 1.05 9.91 14.49
N THR A 181 1.16 11.03 15.20
CA THR A 181 0.50 12.29 14.87
C THR A 181 0.97 12.81 13.53
N PHE A 182 2.30 12.85 13.31
CA PHE A 182 2.87 13.27 12.02
C PHE A 182 2.44 12.36 10.86
N TYR A 183 2.41 11.05 11.08
CA TYR A 183 1.96 10.10 10.09
C TYR A 183 0.48 10.31 9.71
N LEU A 184 -0.40 10.42 10.72
CA LEU A 184 -1.82 10.65 10.52
C LEU A 184 -2.08 11.96 9.77
N LEU A 185 -1.45 13.06 10.22
CA LEU A 185 -1.57 14.36 9.57
C LEU A 185 -1.17 14.30 8.10
N SER A 186 -0.06 13.61 7.80
CA SER A 186 0.42 13.53 6.42
C SER A 186 -0.49 12.70 5.51
N VAL A 187 -0.94 11.53 5.96
CA VAL A 187 -1.87 10.69 5.19
C VAL A 187 -3.19 11.43 4.96
N LEU A 188 -3.75 12.05 6.01
CA LEU A 188 -5.01 12.78 5.89
C LEU A 188 -4.85 14.03 5.02
N ALA A 189 -3.72 14.74 5.09
CA ALA A 189 -3.45 15.89 4.23
C ALA A 189 -3.39 15.47 2.76
N LEU A 190 -2.59 14.45 2.42
CA LEU A 190 -2.47 13.95 1.04
C LEU A 190 -3.82 13.53 0.46
N TYR A 191 -4.60 12.75 1.22
CA TYR A 191 -5.91 12.28 0.78
C TYR A 191 -6.98 13.38 0.74
N SER A 192 -6.89 14.38 1.63
CA SER A 192 -7.77 15.55 1.58
C SER A 192 -7.46 16.43 0.37
N THR A 193 -6.19 16.64 0.05
CA THR A 193 -5.78 17.38 -1.15
C THR A 193 -6.25 16.66 -2.41
N LEU A 194 -6.11 15.34 -2.46
CA LEU A 194 -6.56 14.54 -3.59
C LEU A 194 -8.10 14.56 -3.72
N LEU A 195 -8.85 14.48 -2.62
CA LEU A 195 -10.30 14.65 -2.62
C LEU A 195 -10.71 16.05 -3.11
N TRP A 196 -10.01 17.09 -2.67
CA TRP A 196 -10.28 18.48 -3.06
C TRP A 196 -10.07 18.71 -4.56
N VAL A 197 -9.00 18.14 -5.10
CA VAL A 197 -8.66 18.21 -6.51
C VAL A 197 -9.71 17.47 -7.36
N VAL A 198 -10.18 16.31 -6.92
CA VAL A 198 -11.30 15.61 -7.58
C VAL A 198 -12.58 16.46 -7.52
N HIS A 199 -12.92 16.98 -6.34
CA HIS A 199 -14.11 17.82 -6.13
C HIS A 199 -14.12 19.07 -7.02
N THR A 200 -12.95 19.70 -7.21
CA THR A 200 -12.78 20.89 -8.07
C THR A 200 -12.49 20.55 -9.53
N ARG A 201 -12.57 19.27 -9.92
CA ARG A 201 -12.38 18.76 -11.29
C ARG A 201 -11.03 19.14 -11.93
N GLN A 202 -9.98 19.22 -11.13
CA GLN A 202 -8.62 19.49 -11.62
C GLN A 202 -7.92 18.18 -12.04
N LEU A 203 -8.36 17.57 -13.15
CA LEU A 203 -7.94 16.23 -13.58
C LEU A 203 -6.42 16.05 -13.72
N SER A 204 -5.70 17.08 -14.18
CA SER A 204 -4.23 17.07 -14.28
C SER A 204 -3.55 16.84 -12.92
N LEU A 205 -4.09 17.43 -11.86
CA LEU A 205 -3.59 17.24 -10.51
C LEU A 205 -4.03 15.89 -9.90
N VAL A 206 -5.13 15.29 -10.36
CA VAL A 206 -5.58 13.96 -9.89
C VAL A 206 -4.53 12.91 -10.20
N LEU A 207 -4.07 12.85 -11.46
CA LEU A 207 -3.04 11.89 -11.89
C LEU A 207 -1.73 12.09 -11.12
N LEU A 208 -1.32 13.35 -10.97
CA LEU A 208 -0.12 13.71 -10.21
C LEU A 208 -0.23 13.25 -8.75
N LEU A 209 -1.29 13.63 -8.03
CA LEU A 209 -1.45 13.28 -6.62
C LEU A 209 -1.65 11.78 -6.41
N THR A 210 -2.29 11.09 -7.35
CA THR A 210 -2.42 9.62 -7.32
C THR A 210 -1.04 8.96 -7.45
N THR A 211 -0.21 9.44 -8.38
CA THR A 211 1.18 8.99 -8.54
C THR A 211 1.99 9.22 -7.27
N LEU A 212 1.88 10.42 -6.70
CA LEU A 212 2.56 10.77 -5.44
C LEU A 212 2.09 9.90 -4.28
N SER A 213 0.80 9.57 -4.22
CA SER A 213 0.25 8.66 -3.20
C SER A 213 0.78 7.24 -3.35
N ALA A 214 0.86 6.73 -4.57
CA ALA A 214 1.41 5.41 -4.83
C ALA A 214 2.92 5.34 -4.50
N LEU A 215 3.69 6.36 -4.86
CA LEU A 215 5.11 6.48 -4.46
C LEU A 215 5.26 6.60 -2.95
N PHE A 216 4.47 7.45 -2.31
CA PHE A 216 4.42 7.60 -0.85
C PHE A 216 4.20 6.24 -0.19
N HIS A 217 3.16 5.53 -0.60
CA HIS A 217 2.84 4.21 -0.08
C HIS A 217 3.95 3.18 -0.32
N ALA A 218 4.55 3.15 -1.51
CA ALA A 218 5.66 2.27 -1.80
C ALA A 218 6.89 2.56 -0.92
N THR A 219 7.24 3.84 -0.72
CA THR A 219 8.36 4.24 0.16
C THR A 219 8.08 3.88 1.62
N GLU A 220 6.83 4.02 2.06
CA GLU A 220 6.39 3.62 3.39
C GLU A 220 6.48 2.11 3.58
N TYR A 221 5.97 1.31 2.64
CA TYR A 221 6.08 -0.14 2.65
C TYR A 221 7.55 -0.58 2.78
N LEU A 222 8.43 0.00 1.95
CA LEU A 222 9.86 -0.31 1.97
C LEU A 222 10.51 0.08 3.30
N ALA A 223 10.14 1.22 3.89
CA ALA A 223 10.63 1.61 5.20
C ALA A 223 10.22 0.59 6.29
N ILE A 224 8.98 0.09 6.25
CA ILE A 224 8.47 -0.93 7.19
C ILE A 224 9.18 -2.27 6.97
N VAL A 225 9.38 -2.68 5.72
CA VAL A 225 10.13 -3.90 5.39
C VAL A 225 11.57 -3.80 5.89
N SER A 226 12.27 -2.70 5.61
CA SER A 226 13.64 -2.48 6.07
C SER A 226 13.74 -2.48 7.60
N TRP A 227 12.81 -1.83 8.28
CA TRP A 227 12.71 -1.88 9.74
C TRP A 227 12.46 -3.31 10.26
N SER A 228 11.56 -4.06 9.62
CA SER A 228 11.28 -5.46 10.00
C SER A 228 12.48 -6.39 9.78
N VAL A 229 13.23 -6.20 8.70
CA VAL A 229 14.46 -6.95 8.41
C VAL A 229 15.54 -6.61 9.42
N ASP A 230 15.77 -5.33 9.74
CA ASP A 230 16.74 -4.91 10.76
C ASP A 230 16.38 -5.45 12.15
N LYS A 231 15.10 -5.48 12.51
CA LYS A 231 14.66 -6.08 13.77
C LYS A 231 14.95 -7.59 13.82
N ARG A 232 14.80 -8.30 12.69
CA ARG A 232 15.07 -9.74 12.58
C ARG A 232 16.56 -10.07 12.57
N SER A 233 17.40 -9.26 11.91
CA SER A 233 18.85 -9.48 11.87
C SER A 233 19.51 -9.38 13.25
N LYS A 234 18.88 -8.65 14.19
CA LYS A 234 19.31 -8.55 15.59
C LYS A 234 18.99 -9.77 16.44
N VAL A 235 18.20 -10.73 15.94
CA VAL A 235 17.86 -11.97 16.66
C VAL A 235 18.90 -13.05 16.36
N PRO A 236 19.59 -13.61 17.38
CA PRO A 236 20.59 -14.66 17.17
C PRO A 236 20.02 -15.86 16.41
N GLY A 237 20.73 -16.32 15.37
CA GLY A 237 20.32 -17.46 14.55
C GLY A 237 19.34 -17.15 13.43
N GLN A 238 18.89 -15.89 13.26
CA GLN A 238 18.14 -15.45 12.07
C GLN A 238 19.09 -14.84 11.03
N GLN A 239 19.29 -15.55 9.93
CA GLN A 239 19.98 -15.00 8.75
C GLN A 239 18.96 -14.30 7.86
N THR A 240 19.18 -13.01 7.58
CA THR A 240 18.33 -12.20 6.69
C THR A 240 18.72 -12.26 5.22
N GLY A 241 19.82 -12.97 4.88
CA GLY A 241 20.26 -13.20 3.51
C GLY A 241 20.37 -11.92 2.66
N ILE A 242 19.98 -12.02 1.38
CA ILE A 242 19.97 -10.92 0.41
C ILE A 242 19.12 -9.74 0.90
N LEU A 243 18.04 -10.00 1.67
CA LEU A 243 17.17 -8.96 2.20
C LEU A 243 17.88 -8.05 3.20
N GLY A 244 18.80 -8.59 4.00
CA GLY A 244 19.63 -7.78 4.90
C GLY A 244 20.54 -6.81 4.15
N TRP A 245 20.99 -7.18 2.95
CA TRP A 245 21.83 -6.34 2.10
C TRP A 245 21.03 -5.29 1.32
N LEU A 246 19.83 -5.66 0.84
CA LEU A 246 18.93 -4.76 0.09
C LEU A 246 18.24 -3.73 0.99
N ALA A 247 17.85 -4.11 2.22
CA ALA A 247 17.11 -3.25 3.15
C ALA A 247 17.72 -1.84 3.36
N PRO A 248 19.04 -1.66 3.58
CA PRO A 248 19.63 -0.33 3.71
C PRO A 248 19.76 0.44 2.37
N ARG A 249 19.59 -0.23 1.23
CA ARG A 249 19.81 0.31 -0.13
C ARG A 249 18.51 0.45 -0.93
N TRP A 250 17.36 0.43 -0.25
CA TRP A 250 16.07 0.38 -0.90
C TRP A 250 15.81 1.55 -1.84
N GLY A 251 16.32 2.76 -1.55
CA GLY A 251 16.16 3.92 -2.44
C GLY A 251 16.80 3.70 -3.81
N TYR A 252 18.01 3.12 -3.84
CA TYR A 252 18.69 2.74 -5.08
C TYR A 252 17.98 1.57 -5.76
N ALA A 253 17.59 0.55 -4.99
CA ALA A 253 16.86 -0.59 -5.52
C ALA A 253 15.53 -0.17 -6.16
N LEU A 254 14.80 0.77 -5.55
CA LEU A 254 13.56 1.33 -6.07
C LEU A 254 13.81 2.15 -7.34
N ALA A 255 14.85 2.98 -7.38
CA ALA A 255 15.19 3.75 -8.56
C ALA A 255 15.54 2.83 -9.76
N VAL A 256 16.41 1.85 -9.55
CA VAL A 256 16.76 0.84 -10.56
C VAL A 256 15.52 0.07 -11.00
N TYR A 257 14.69 -0.33 -10.05
CA TYR A 257 13.46 -1.05 -10.31
C TYR A 257 12.49 -0.22 -11.16
N VAL A 258 12.26 1.05 -10.82
CA VAL A 258 11.38 1.96 -11.58
C VAL A 258 11.89 2.14 -13.01
N VAL A 259 13.21 2.26 -13.19
CA VAL A 259 13.80 2.33 -14.53
C VAL A 259 13.57 1.03 -15.30
N ILE A 260 13.89 -0.13 -14.72
CA ILE A 260 13.74 -1.43 -15.40
C ILE A 260 12.29 -1.70 -15.75
N LEU A 261 11.37 -1.53 -14.80
CA LEU A 261 9.95 -1.75 -15.07
C LEU A 261 9.34 -0.69 -15.98
N GLY A 262 9.75 0.56 -15.86
CA GLY A 262 9.30 1.62 -16.75
C GLY A 262 9.74 1.34 -18.20
N SER A 263 10.99 0.95 -18.40
CA SER A 263 11.51 0.56 -19.72
C SER A 263 10.87 -0.73 -20.24
N ALA A 264 10.70 -1.75 -19.41
CA ALA A 264 10.04 -3.00 -19.80
C ALA A 264 8.57 -2.76 -20.15
N GLY A 265 7.84 -1.97 -19.35
CA GLY A 265 6.46 -1.58 -19.61
C GLY A 265 6.36 -0.84 -20.95
N TRP A 266 7.20 0.17 -21.17
CA TRP A 266 7.23 0.92 -22.42
C TRP A 266 7.53 0.03 -23.64
N MET A 267 8.46 -0.93 -23.52
CA MET A 267 8.79 -1.84 -24.62
C MET A 267 7.67 -2.85 -24.90
N ILE A 268 7.04 -3.40 -23.85
CA ILE A 268 5.98 -4.40 -23.99
C ILE A 268 4.70 -3.73 -24.52
N GLU A 269 4.49 -2.44 -24.25
CA GLU A 269 3.36 -1.68 -24.79
C GLU A 269 3.38 -1.49 -26.31
N GLN A 270 4.55 -1.56 -26.96
CA GLN A 270 4.67 -1.41 -28.41
C GLN A 270 4.09 -2.61 -29.21
N GLY A 271 3.56 -3.65 -28.55
CA GLY A 271 2.88 -4.76 -29.23
C GLY A 271 2.26 -5.85 -28.37
N TRP A 272 2.41 -5.78 -27.05
CA TRP A 272 2.06 -6.84 -26.09
C TRP A 272 1.35 -6.29 -24.84
N PHE A 273 0.61 -5.18 -24.98
CA PHE A 273 -0.07 -4.50 -23.88
C PHE A 273 -0.95 -5.44 -23.05
N GLU A 274 -1.73 -6.32 -23.70
CA GLU A 274 -2.59 -7.28 -22.99
C GLU A 274 -1.80 -8.28 -22.15
N LEU A 275 -0.64 -8.73 -22.64
CA LEU A 275 0.27 -9.60 -21.88
C LEU A 275 0.85 -8.86 -20.67
N TRP A 276 1.20 -7.58 -20.84
CA TRP A 276 1.67 -6.75 -19.73
C TRP A 276 0.61 -6.60 -18.64
N LEU A 277 -0.63 -6.31 -19.01
CA LEU A 277 -1.76 -6.23 -18.09
C LEU A 277 -1.99 -7.55 -17.36
N LEU A 278 -1.98 -8.67 -18.09
CA LEU A 278 -2.12 -10.00 -17.51
C LEU A 278 -1.05 -10.26 -16.43
N ILE A 279 0.22 -10.02 -16.76
CA ILE A 279 1.32 -10.23 -15.83
C ILE A 279 1.15 -9.38 -14.57
N ASN A 280 0.78 -8.11 -14.73
CA ASN A 280 0.57 -7.22 -13.58
C ASN A 280 -0.61 -7.64 -12.70
N VAL A 281 -1.71 -8.12 -13.30
CA VAL A 281 -2.85 -8.67 -12.54
C VAL A 281 -2.45 -9.92 -11.76
N ILE A 282 -1.69 -10.84 -12.38
CA ILE A 282 -1.15 -12.03 -11.71
C ILE A 282 -0.28 -11.62 -10.52
N VAL A 283 0.65 -10.69 -10.74
CA VAL A 283 1.55 -10.18 -9.71
C VAL A 283 0.79 -9.50 -8.58
N ALA A 284 -0.27 -8.75 -8.89
CA ALA A 284 -1.08 -8.08 -7.89
C ALA A 284 -1.80 -9.08 -6.97
N PHE A 285 -2.47 -10.09 -7.53
CA PHE A 285 -3.11 -11.14 -6.73
C PHE A 285 -2.11 -11.94 -5.90
N LEU A 286 -0.94 -12.25 -6.46
CA LEU A 286 0.13 -12.91 -5.70
C LEU A 286 0.64 -12.05 -4.56
N HIS A 287 0.86 -10.76 -4.82
CA HIS A 287 1.25 -9.80 -3.81
C HIS A 287 0.25 -9.80 -2.65
N TYR A 288 -1.06 -9.69 -2.92
CA TYR A 288 -2.07 -9.69 -1.87
C TYR A 288 -2.08 -10.96 -1.03
N ALA A 289 -1.97 -12.12 -1.67
CA ALA A 289 -1.92 -13.41 -0.98
C ALA A 289 -0.67 -13.51 -0.10
N TYR A 290 0.49 -13.14 -0.65
CA TYR A 290 1.78 -13.26 0.03
C TYR A 290 1.96 -12.25 1.15
N ASP A 291 1.53 -11.01 0.97
CA ASP A 291 1.62 -9.98 2.00
C ASP A 291 0.81 -10.42 3.24
N GLY A 292 -0.39 -10.96 3.03
CA GLY A 292 -1.20 -11.56 4.11
C GLY A 292 -0.49 -12.68 4.86
N LEU A 293 0.22 -13.57 4.16
CA LEU A 293 0.97 -14.67 4.77
C LEU A 293 2.20 -14.16 5.54
N ILE A 294 2.96 -13.22 4.96
CA ILE A 294 4.17 -12.64 5.56
C ILE A 294 3.87 -11.95 6.88
N TRP A 295 2.83 -11.11 6.92
CA TRP A 295 2.56 -10.25 8.06
C TRP A 295 1.74 -10.94 9.16
N ARG A 296 0.91 -11.95 8.82
CA ARG A 296 0.14 -12.70 9.82
C ARG A 296 1.03 -13.63 10.67
N GLN A 297 2.09 -14.18 10.10
CA GLN A 297 2.95 -15.16 10.78
C GLN A 297 3.89 -14.53 11.83
N GLY A 298 4.12 -13.22 11.77
CA GLY A 298 4.93 -12.50 12.77
C GLY A 298 4.26 -12.30 14.14
N GLY A 299 2.96 -12.57 14.26
CA GLY A 299 2.19 -12.39 15.49
C GLY A 299 2.04 -13.63 16.38
N GLY A 300 2.60 -14.78 15.98
CA GLY A 300 2.27 -16.09 16.55
C GLY A 300 3.37 -16.83 17.32
N GLN A 301 4.52 -16.22 17.62
CA GLN A 301 5.61 -16.89 18.35
C GLN A 301 5.93 -16.23 19.70
N SER A 302 4.91 -15.98 20.53
CA SER A 302 5.12 -15.51 21.90
C SER A 302 4.31 -16.28 22.94
N THR A 303 4.02 -17.56 22.73
CA THR A 303 3.36 -18.43 23.72
C THR A 303 3.77 -19.89 23.57
N THR A 304 5.01 -20.25 23.94
CA THR A 304 5.41 -21.59 24.43
C THR A 304 6.89 -21.58 24.86
N ALA A 305 7.25 -20.72 25.82
CA ALA A 305 8.53 -20.80 26.52
C ALA A 305 8.43 -20.16 27.91
N SER A 306 7.45 -20.57 28.71
CA SER A 306 7.40 -20.29 30.16
C SER A 306 6.62 -21.38 30.88
N SER A 307 7.14 -22.60 30.87
CA SER A 307 6.76 -23.67 31.80
C SER A 307 8.01 -24.49 32.08
N GLY A 308 8.76 -24.07 33.07
CA GLY A 308 10.04 -24.67 33.41
C GLY A 308 10.76 -23.79 34.40
N LEU A 309 10.17 -23.64 35.60
CA LEU A 309 10.83 -23.33 36.87
C LEU A 309 9.76 -23.19 37.97
N ALA A 310 9.42 -24.32 38.60
CA ALA A 310 8.91 -24.36 39.97
C ALA A 310 9.06 -25.81 40.46
N GLY A 311 10.20 -26.10 41.10
CA GLY A 311 10.55 -27.43 41.58
C GLY A 311 11.63 -27.37 42.65
N VAL A 312 11.22 -26.85 43.82
CA VAL A 312 11.70 -27.20 45.17
C VAL A 312 13.14 -26.81 45.55
N SER A 313 13.21 -25.83 46.47
CA SER A 313 14.28 -25.70 47.47
C SER A 313 13.77 -26.34 48.80
N PRO A 314 14.66 -26.71 49.72
CA PRO A 314 14.62 -27.95 50.54
C PRO A 314 13.45 -28.10 51.51
#